data_AF-A0A644ZBP8-F1
#
_entry.id   AF-A0A644ZBP8-F1
#
_cell.length_a   1.000
_cell.length_b   1.000
_cell.length_c   1.000
_cell.angle_alpha   90.00
_cell.angle_beta   90.00
_cell.angle_gamma   90.00
#
_symmetry.space_group_name_H-M   'P 1'
#
loop_
_entity.id
_entity.type
_entity.pdbx_description
1 polymer ?
#
loop_
_entity_poly.entity_id
_entity_poly.type
_entity_poly.pdbx_seq_one_letter_code
_entity_poly.pdbx_strand_id
1 'polypeptide(L)'
;MGIKMVLSGEGADEIFGGYLYFHKAPDAKAFHDETVRKLSKLHMYDCLRANKSLAAWGVEGRVPFLDKEFLDVAMRLNPQAKMAPGNVIEKKIVREAFADMLPESVTWRQKEQFSDGVGYNWIDTLKEVTTNAVTDEQMLHAHERFPINTPLSKEEYYYRSIFEEHFPSESAARSVPSVPSVACSTAEALAWDASFQNVNDPSGRAVKGVHAESY
;
A
#
# COMPACT_ATOMS: atom_id res chain seq x y z
N MET A 1 27.50 8.83 4.02
CA MET A 1 27.69 8.05 2.78
C MET A 1 27.71 8.92 1.51
N GLY A 2 27.19 10.16 1.51
CA GLY A 2 27.34 11.06 0.34
C GLY A 2 26.50 10.69 -0.89
N ILE A 3 25.71 9.61 -0.82
CA ILE A 3 24.80 9.15 -1.87
C ILE A 3 23.73 10.21 -2.12
N LYS A 4 23.47 10.52 -3.39
CA LYS A 4 22.50 11.52 -3.83
C LYS A 4 21.33 10.94 -4.63
N MET A 5 21.42 9.67 -5.02
CA MET A 5 20.38 8.99 -5.78
C MET A 5 20.33 7.51 -5.42
N VAL A 6 19.12 6.95 -5.32
CA VAL A 6 18.86 5.53 -5.11
C VAL A 6 17.76 5.04 -6.06
N LEU A 7 17.81 3.75 -6.39
CA LEU A 7 16.74 3.06 -7.12
C LEU A 7 15.82 2.36 -6.12
N SER A 8 14.51 2.42 -6.38
CA SER A 8 13.48 1.76 -5.57
C SER A 8 12.57 0.88 -6.43
N GLY A 9 12.02 -0.17 -5.81
CA GLY A 9 11.10 -1.13 -6.42
C GLY A 9 9.62 -0.71 -6.42
N GLU A 10 9.30 0.52 -6.03
CA GLU A 10 7.92 1.03 -6.02
C GLU A 10 7.26 0.89 -7.41
N GLY A 11 5.97 0.55 -7.42
CA GLY A 11 5.20 0.31 -8.64
C GLY A 11 5.13 -1.16 -9.06
N ALA A 12 6.04 -2.02 -8.60
CA ALA A 12 6.04 -3.43 -9.00
C ALA A 12 4.74 -4.15 -8.58
N ASP A 13 4.25 -3.90 -7.36
CA ASP A 13 3.03 -4.53 -6.85
C ASP A 13 1.79 -4.03 -7.60
N GLU A 14 1.74 -2.75 -7.97
CA GLU A 14 0.66 -2.17 -8.77
C GLU A 14 0.59 -2.68 -10.20
N ILE A 15 1.74 -2.96 -10.83
CA ILE A 15 1.81 -3.40 -12.22
C ILE A 15 1.52 -4.91 -12.34
N PHE A 16 1.96 -5.69 -11.36
CA PHE A 16 1.97 -7.16 -11.42
C PHE A 16 1.03 -7.82 -10.40
N GLY A 17 0.21 -7.05 -9.68
CA GLY A 17 -0.74 -7.55 -8.69
C GLY A 17 -0.04 -8.26 -7.53
N GLY A 18 0.89 -7.57 -6.88
CA GLY A 18 1.72 -8.12 -5.80
C GLY A 18 1.14 -8.02 -4.40
N TYR A 19 -0.02 -7.38 -4.23
CA TYR A 19 -0.71 -7.38 -2.94
C TYR A 19 -1.53 -8.66 -2.78
N LEU A 20 -1.59 -9.20 -1.56
CA LEU A 20 -2.27 -10.47 -1.28
C LEU A 20 -3.76 -10.47 -1.66
N TYR A 21 -4.43 -9.31 -1.65
CA TYR A 21 -5.83 -9.22 -2.08
C TYR A 21 -6.04 -9.54 -3.57
N PHE A 22 -5.00 -9.44 -4.42
CA PHE A 22 -5.10 -9.79 -5.83
C PHE A 22 -5.36 -11.29 -6.07
N HIS A 23 -5.09 -12.15 -5.08
CA HIS A 23 -5.51 -13.57 -5.13
C HIS A 23 -7.03 -13.75 -5.16
N LYS A 24 -7.77 -12.71 -4.73
CA LYS A 24 -9.22 -12.68 -4.72
C LYS A 24 -9.83 -12.06 -5.98
N ALA A 25 -9.00 -11.61 -6.94
CA ALA A 25 -9.50 -11.08 -8.19
C ALA A 25 -10.39 -12.12 -8.90
N PRO A 26 -11.65 -11.80 -9.24
CA PRO A 26 -12.60 -12.77 -9.76
C PRO A 26 -12.24 -13.25 -11.18
N ASP A 27 -11.62 -12.38 -11.98
CA ASP A 27 -11.17 -12.67 -13.33
C ASP A 27 -10.02 -11.75 -13.76
N ALA A 28 -9.46 -12.03 -14.94
CA ALA A 28 -8.34 -11.28 -15.51
C ALA A 28 -8.69 -9.82 -15.82
N LYS A 29 -9.96 -9.51 -16.12
CA LYS A 29 -10.39 -8.14 -16.39
C LYS A 29 -10.42 -7.33 -15.10
N ALA A 30 -11.03 -7.85 -14.05
CA ALA A 30 -11.07 -7.21 -12.74
C ALA A 30 -9.66 -7.00 -12.19
N PHE A 31 -8.77 -7.98 -12.34
CA PHE A 31 -7.35 -7.83 -12.01
C PHE A 31 -6.71 -6.66 -12.76
N HIS A 32 -6.88 -6.60 -14.09
CA HIS A 32 -6.30 -5.53 -14.90
C HIS A 32 -6.87 -4.15 -14.54
N ASP A 33 -8.19 -4.03 -14.45
CA ASP A 33 -8.86 -2.78 -14.10
C ASP A 33 -8.37 -2.24 -12.75
N GLU A 34 -8.09 -3.13 -11.79
CA GLU A 34 -7.52 -2.75 -10.50
C GLU A 34 -6.05 -2.31 -10.61
N THR A 35 -5.21 -3.02 -11.37
CA THR A 35 -3.83 -2.55 -11.62
C THR A 35 -3.79 -1.15 -12.23
N VAL A 36 -4.67 -0.87 -13.20
CA VAL A 36 -4.83 0.46 -13.81
C VAL A 36 -5.30 1.50 -12.78
N ARG A 37 -6.29 1.15 -11.95
CA ARG A 37 -6.80 2.02 -10.89
C ARG A 37 -5.72 2.37 -9.87
N LYS A 38 -4.96 1.37 -9.42
CA LYS A 38 -3.83 1.54 -8.51
C LYS A 38 -2.74 2.44 -9.11
N LEU A 39 -2.35 2.22 -10.36
CA LEU A 39 -1.40 3.09 -11.07
C LEU A 39 -1.92 4.54 -11.17
N SER A 40 -3.20 4.75 -11.47
CA SER A 40 -3.78 6.09 -11.58
C SER A 40 -3.76 6.90 -10.27
N LYS A 41 -3.69 6.21 -9.12
CA LYS A 41 -3.71 6.83 -7.79
C LYS A 41 -2.34 6.84 -7.11
N LEU A 42 -1.32 6.23 -7.72
CA LEU A 42 -0.01 6.00 -7.11
C LEU A 42 0.68 7.32 -6.67
N HIS A 43 0.40 8.41 -7.38
CA HIS A 43 0.88 9.76 -7.04
C HIS A 43 0.38 10.29 -5.68
N MET A 44 -0.71 9.76 -5.14
CA MET A 44 -1.25 10.12 -3.82
C MET A 44 -0.72 9.22 -2.69
N TYR A 45 -0.07 8.10 -3.03
CA TYR A 45 0.33 7.06 -2.07
C TYR A 45 1.84 6.78 -2.17
N ASP A 46 2.24 5.69 -2.83
CA ASP A 46 3.60 5.17 -2.83
C ASP A 46 4.62 6.13 -3.45
N CYS A 47 4.27 6.82 -4.54
CA CYS A 47 5.11 7.87 -5.12
C CYS A 47 5.26 9.07 -4.18
N LEU A 48 4.19 9.43 -3.47
CA LEU A 48 4.21 10.55 -2.52
C LEU A 48 5.19 10.25 -1.38
N ARG A 49 5.08 9.06 -0.78
CA ARG A 49 5.97 8.56 0.29
C ARG A 49 7.41 8.47 -0.20
N ALA A 50 7.66 7.71 -1.27
CA ALA A 50 9.01 7.49 -1.77
C ALA A 50 9.71 8.80 -2.13
N ASN A 51 9.02 9.71 -2.83
CA ASN A 51 9.61 10.99 -3.21
C ASN A 51 9.86 11.90 -2.01
N LYS A 52 8.83 12.19 -1.19
CA LYS A 52 8.96 13.18 -0.09
C LYS A 52 9.90 12.69 1.02
N SER A 53 9.87 11.40 1.36
CA SER A 53 10.75 10.85 2.40
C SER A 53 12.22 10.87 2.00
N LEU A 54 12.55 10.62 0.72
CA LEU A 54 13.92 10.72 0.22
C LEU A 54 14.36 12.18 0.05
N ALA A 55 13.48 13.03 -0.51
CA ALA A 55 13.76 14.44 -0.75
C ALA A 55 14.02 15.22 0.55
N ALA A 56 13.40 14.82 1.67
CA ALA A 56 13.66 15.38 3.00
C ALA A 56 15.15 15.33 3.40
N TRP A 57 15.93 14.42 2.80
CA TRP A 57 17.36 14.26 3.03
C TRP A 57 18.23 14.59 1.80
N GLY A 58 17.64 15.26 0.79
CA GLY A 58 18.35 15.60 -0.45
C GLY A 58 18.81 14.37 -1.25
N VAL A 59 18.02 13.30 -1.21
CA VAL A 59 18.24 12.07 -2.01
C VAL A 59 17.16 11.96 -3.07
N GLU A 60 17.57 11.71 -4.32
CA GLU A 60 16.67 11.43 -5.43
C GLU A 60 16.28 9.94 -5.44
N GLY A 61 14.97 9.65 -5.46
CA GLY A 61 14.45 8.31 -5.68
C GLY A 61 14.05 8.10 -7.13
N ARG A 62 14.61 7.07 -7.78
CA ARG A 62 14.19 6.62 -9.12
C ARG A 62 13.45 5.30 -9.04
N VAL A 63 12.42 5.14 -9.85
CA VAL A 63 11.46 4.02 -9.79
C VAL A 63 11.36 3.33 -11.15
N PRO A 64 12.30 2.43 -11.51
CA PRO A 64 12.37 1.85 -12.86
C PRO A 64 11.10 1.11 -13.30
N PHE A 65 10.35 0.51 -12.37
CA PHE A 65 9.07 -0.12 -12.68
C PHE A 65 8.02 0.86 -13.22
N LEU A 66 8.11 2.15 -12.88
CA LEU A 66 7.20 3.18 -13.35
C LEU A 66 7.75 3.95 -14.56
N ASP A 67 8.82 3.44 -15.17
CA ASP A 67 9.26 3.95 -16.48
C ASP A 67 8.15 3.79 -17.52
N LYS A 68 8.01 4.79 -18.40
CA LYS A 68 6.92 4.85 -19.37
C LYS A 68 6.99 3.72 -20.40
N GLU A 69 8.19 3.41 -20.89
CA GLU A 69 8.39 2.36 -21.89
C GLU A 69 8.21 0.98 -21.25
N PHE A 70 8.68 0.81 -20.01
CA PHE A 70 8.42 -0.40 -19.25
C PHE A 70 6.92 -0.61 -18.99
N LEU A 71 6.20 0.43 -18.59
CA LEU A 71 4.74 0.38 -18.38
C LEU A 71 3.99 0.00 -19.66
N ASP A 72 4.39 0.53 -20.81
CA ASP A 72 3.80 0.19 -22.11
C ASP A 72 3.91 -1.30 -22.43
N VAL A 73 5.02 -1.95 -22.05
CA VAL A 73 5.19 -3.40 -22.20
C VAL A 73 4.39 -4.13 -21.13
N ALA A 74 4.66 -3.83 -19.86
CA ALA A 74 4.12 -4.57 -18.73
C ALA A 74 2.59 -4.52 -18.69
N MET A 75 1.97 -3.38 -19.02
CA MET A 75 0.51 -3.23 -18.99
C MET A 75 -0.21 -3.79 -20.22
N ARG A 76 0.52 -4.12 -21.31
CA ARG A 76 -0.04 -4.80 -22.50
C ARG A 76 0.07 -6.33 -22.43
N LEU A 77 0.76 -6.87 -21.44
CA LEU A 77 0.77 -8.32 -21.19
C LEU A 77 -0.64 -8.82 -20.89
N ASN A 78 -0.95 -10.04 -21.32
CA ASN A 78 -2.22 -10.68 -20.98
C ASN A 78 -2.37 -10.72 -19.44
N PRO A 79 -3.39 -10.08 -18.85
CA PRO A 79 -3.54 -10.00 -17.39
C PRO A 79 -3.63 -11.38 -16.73
N GLN A 80 -4.13 -12.40 -17.45
CA GLN A 80 -4.18 -13.77 -16.96
C GLN A 80 -2.79 -14.31 -16.59
N ALA A 81 -1.72 -13.88 -17.27
CA ALA A 81 -0.35 -14.26 -16.95
C ALA A 81 0.19 -13.59 -15.68
N LYS A 82 -0.48 -12.56 -15.18
CA LYS A 82 -0.15 -11.86 -13.92
C LYS A 82 -0.94 -12.37 -12.72
N MET A 83 -2.06 -13.05 -12.96
CA MET A 83 -2.90 -13.59 -11.89
C MET A 83 -2.16 -14.67 -11.09
N ALA A 84 -2.49 -14.76 -9.81
CA ALA A 84 -1.92 -15.70 -8.86
C ALA A 84 -3.04 -16.56 -8.21
N PRO A 85 -3.68 -17.47 -8.97
CA PRO A 85 -4.78 -18.26 -8.45
C PRO A 85 -4.30 -19.31 -7.43
N GLY A 86 -5.12 -19.54 -6.39
CA GLY A 86 -4.80 -20.51 -5.35
C GLY A 86 -3.48 -20.18 -4.66
N ASN A 87 -2.55 -21.15 -4.66
CA ASN A 87 -1.24 -21.05 -4.00
C ASN A 87 -0.12 -20.57 -4.93
N VAL A 88 -0.44 -20.12 -6.16
CA VAL A 88 0.56 -19.51 -7.04
C VAL A 88 1.08 -18.24 -6.39
N ILE A 89 2.39 -18.04 -6.35
CA ILE A 89 2.97 -16.83 -5.77
C ILE A 89 2.62 -15.59 -6.59
N GLU A 90 2.38 -14.46 -5.92
CA GLU A 90 2.12 -13.18 -6.55
C GLU A 90 3.30 -12.72 -7.42
N LYS A 91 3.02 -11.97 -8.49
CA LYS A 91 4.04 -11.47 -9.44
C LYS A 91 4.87 -12.58 -10.09
N LYS A 92 4.34 -13.80 -10.22
CA LYS A 92 5.04 -14.96 -10.82
C LYS A 92 5.77 -14.60 -12.12
N ILE A 93 5.12 -13.90 -13.04
CA ILE A 93 5.71 -13.54 -14.35
C ILE A 93 7.01 -12.73 -14.24
N VAL A 94 7.11 -11.79 -13.29
CA VAL A 94 8.35 -11.03 -13.10
C VAL A 94 9.38 -11.85 -12.31
N ARG A 95 8.94 -12.72 -11.40
CA ARG A 95 9.85 -13.63 -10.69
C ARG A 95 10.52 -14.60 -11.67
N GLU A 96 9.78 -15.19 -12.60
CA GLU A 96 10.30 -16.07 -13.64
C GLU A 96 11.28 -15.34 -14.56
N ALA A 97 10.98 -14.09 -14.94
CA ALA A 97 11.83 -13.30 -15.82
C ALA A 97 13.21 -12.96 -15.24
N PHE A 98 13.38 -13.02 -13.92
CA PHE A 98 14.62 -12.69 -13.22
C PHE A 98 15.12 -13.84 -12.31
N ALA A 99 14.60 -15.05 -12.49
CA ALA A 99 14.84 -16.17 -11.57
C ALA A 99 16.32 -16.61 -11.51
N ASP A 100 17.06 -16.42 -12.59
CA ASP A 100 18.49 -16.72 -12.72
C ASP A 100 19.40 -15.62 -12.13
N MET A 101 18.84 -14.46 -11.76
CA MET A 101 19.60 -13.31 -11.24
C MET A 101 19.64 -13.22 -9.71
N LEU A 102 18.76 -13.95 -9.00
CA LEU A 102 18.61 -13.87 -7.55
C LEU A 102 18.56 -15.27 -6.92
N PRO A 103 18.96 -15.44 -5.65
CA PRO A 103 18.79 -16.70 -4.94
C PRO A 103 17.33 -17.15 -4.92
N GLU A 104 17.10 -18.46 -5.05
CA GLU A 104 15.75 -19.05 -5.08
C GLU A 104 14.91 -18.63 -3.85
N SER A 105 15.54 -18.57 -2.68
CA SER A 105 14.93 -18.14 -1.42
C SER A 105 14.44 -16.67 -1.43
N VAL A 106 14.94 -15.83 -2.34
CA VAL A 106 14.48 -14.46 -2.56
C VAL A 106 13.43 -14.42 -3.68
N THR A 107 13.74 -15.09 -4.80
CA THR A 107 12.88 -15.13 -6.00
C THR A 107 11.49 -15.66 -5.71
N TRP A 108 11.36 -16.62 -4.80
CA TRP A 108 10.07 -17.26 -4.45
C TRP A 108 9.60 -16.94 -3.03
N ARG A 109 10.14 -15.88 -2.42
CA ARG A 109 9.68 -15.39 -1.12
C ARG A 109 8.32 -14.71 -1.25
N GLN A 110 7.37 -15.09 -0.39
CA GLN A 110 6.06 -14.46 -0.28
C GLN A 110 6.20 -12.96 0.04
N LYS A 111 5.27 -12.16 -0.49
CA LYS A 111 5.16 -10.74 -0.14
C LYS A 111 4.89 -10.56 1.35
N GLU A 112 5.74 -9.74 1.97
CA GLU A 112 5.50 -9.13 3.28
C GLU A 112 5.27 -7.62 3.09
N GLN A 113 4.30 -7.04 3.79
CA GLN A 113 4.12 -5.60 3.80
C GLN A 113 5.26 -4.91 4.56
N PHE A 114 5.59 -3.68 4.15
CA PHE A 114 6.70 -2.94 4.75
C PHE A 114 6.55 -2.80 6.26
N SER A 115 5.33 -2.55 6.75
CA SER A 115 5.05 -2.32 8.16
C SER A 115 5.31 -3.53 9.05
N ASP A 116 5.18 -4.75 8.52
CA ASP A 116 5.52 -5.99 9.22
C ASP A 116 7.00 -6.36 9.02
N GLY A 117 7.53 -6.11 7.81
CA GLY A 117 8.94 -6.38 7.47
C GLY A 117 9.96 -5.45 8.14
N VAL A 118 9.56 -4.26 8.60
CA VAL A 118 10.45 -3.36 9.39
C VAL A 118 10.56 -3.77 10.85
N GLY A 119 9.69 -4.66 11.33
CA GLY A 119 9.67 -5.17 12.69
C GLY A 119 8.28 -5.03 13.33
N TYR A 120 7.76 -6.15 13.84
CA TYR A 120 6.40 -6.26 14.39
C TYR A 120 6.08 -5.21 15.47
N ASN A 121 7.05 -4.87 16.32
CA ASN A 121 6.86 -3.90 17.40
C ASN A 121 6.62 -2.47 16.91
N TRP A 122 6.97 -2.13 15.67
CA TRP A 122 6.85 -0.76 15.18
C TRP A 122 5.40 -0.27 15.17
N ILE A 123 4.50 -1.04 14.55
CA ILE A 123 3.07 -0.70 14.48
C ILE A 123 2.45 -0.71 15.88
N ASP A 124 2.80 -1.72 16.69
CA ASP A 124 2.20 -1.90 18.01
C ASP A 124 2.57 -0.75 18.95
N THR A 125 3.84 -0.32 18.95
CA THR A 125 4.27 0.87 19.71
C THR A 125 3.59 2.13 19.20
N LEU A 126 3.40 2.28 17.89
CA LEU A 126 2.73 3.47 17.34
C LEU A 126 1.26 3.53 17.79
N LYS A 127 0.55 2.40 17.74
CA LYS A 127 -0.82 2.30 18.28
C LYS A 127 -0.88 2.63 19.77
N GLU A 128 0.07 2.15 20.55
CA GLU A 128 0.16 2.46 21.99
C GLU A 128 0.35 3.96 22.22
N VAL A 129 1.33 4.57 21.55
CA VAL A 129 1.63 6.01 21.67
C VAL A 129 0.41 6.86 21.31
N THR A 130 -0.22 6.57 20.16
CA THR A 130 -1.37 7.34 19.68
C THR A 130 -2.62 7.12 20.53
N THR A 131 -2.81 5.92 21.08
CA THR A 131 -3.91 5.61 22.02
C THR A 131 -3.77 6.39 23.32
N ASN A 132 -2.55 6.55 23.82
CA ASN A 132 -2.27 7.32 25.04
C ASN A 132 -2.34 8.84 24.79
N ALA A 133 -2.03 9.29 23.58
CA ALA A 133 -2.02 10.71 23.23
C ALA A 133 -3.41 11.29 22.89
N VAL A 134 -4.38 10.44 22.51
CA VAL A 134 -5.73 10.87 22.10
C VAL A 134 -6.77 10.29 23.06
N THR A 135 -7.59 11.16 23.66
CA THR A 135 -8.65 10.75 24.59
C THR A 135 -9.90 10.28 23.86
N ASP A 136 -10.75 9.51 24.55
CA ASP A 136 -12.03 9.09 24.00
C ASP A 136 -12.98 10.28 23.80
N GLU A 137 -12.88 11.31 24.66
CA GLU A 137 -13.61 12.57 24.52
C GLU A 137 -13.20 13.32 23.25
N GLN A 138 -11.90 13.38 22.94
CA GLN A 138 -11.43 13.96 21.67
C GLN A 138 -11.97 13.21 20.46
N MET A 139 -12.04 11.87 20.52
CA MET A 139 -12.64 11.07 19.46
C MET A 139 -14.15 11.32 19.32
N LEU A 140 -14.87 11.49 20.43
CA LEU A 140 -16.31 11.81 20.41
C LEU A 140 -16.58 13.12 19.63
N HIS A 141 -15.72 14.13 19.83
CA HIS A 141 -15.81 15.43 19.19
C HIS A 141 -14.94 15.56 17.91
N ALA A 142 -14.42 14.45 17.37
CA ALA A 142 -13.50 14.48 16.23
C ALA A 142 -14.13 15.12 14.98
N HIS A 143 -15.43 14.91 14.76
CA HIS A 143 -16.17 15.49 13.62
C HIS A 143 -16.35 17.01 13.73
N GLU A 144 -16.38 17.55 14.95
CA GLU A 144 -16.49 18.99 15.20
C GLU A 144 -15.16 19.68 14.90
N ARG A 145 -14.05 19.05 15.31
CA ARG A 145 -12.70 19.55 15.06
C ARG A 145 -12.25 19.35 13.61
N PHE A 146 -12.53 18.17 13.05
CA PHE A 146 -12.07 17.76 11.72
C PHE A 146 -13.26 17.42 10.81
N PRO A 147 -14.04 18.42 10.35
CA PRO A 147 -15.25 18.18 9.55
C PRO A 147 -14.95 17.59 8.16
N ILE A 148 -13.75 17.78 7.63
CA ILE A 148 -13.28 17.19 6.37
C ILE A 148 -12.46 15.96 6.72
N ASN A 149 -12.82 14.79 6.18
CA ASN A 149 -12.10 13.53 6.40
C ASN A 149 -11.89 13.25 7.90
N THR A 150 -13.00 13.14 8.65
CA THR A 150 -12.97 12.88 10.10
C THR A 150 -12.18 11.61 10.42
N PRO A 151 -11.19 11.68 11.32
CA PRO A 151 -10.45 10.49 11.78
C PRO A 151 -11.37 9.42 12.37
N LEU A 152 -11.15 8.17 11.96
CA LEU A 152 -11.93 7.00 12.44
C LEU A 152 -11.22 6.24 13.57
N SER A 153 -9.96 6.59 13.85
CA SER A 153 -9.15 5.99 14.90
C SER A 153 -8.31 7.04 15.63
N LYS A 154 -7.85 6.71 16.84
CA LYS A 154 -6.93 7.57 17.61
C LYS A 154 -5.61 7.81 16.88
N GLU A 155 -5.13 6.82 16.15
CA GLU A 155 -3.94 6.94 15.31
C GLU A 155 -4.15 7.97 14.19
N GLU A 156 -5.25 7.87 13.44
CA GLU A 156 -5.62 8.87 12.43
C GLU A 156 -5.80 10.26 13.03
N TYR A 157 -6.42 10.37 14.22
CA TYR A 157 -6.64 11.63 14.90
C TYR A 157 -5.31 12.29 15.27
N TYR A 158 -4.36 11.50 15.76
CA TYR A 158 -3.03 11.96 16.11
C TYR A 158 -2.29 12.50 14.87
N TYR A 159 -2.26 11.73 13.78
CA TYR A 159 -1.65 12.19 12.52
C TYR A 159 -2.35 13.42 11.94
N ARG A 160 -3.67 13.46 12.00
CA ARG A 160 -4.47 14.58 11.50
C ARG A 160 -4.21 15.85 12.30
N SER A 161 -4.00 15.73 13.61
CA SER A 161 -3.61 16.87 14.47
C SER A 161 -2.27 17.45 14.01
N ILE A 162 -1.25 16.62 13.81
CA ILE A 162 0.06 17.06 13.31
C ILE A 162 -0.05 17.66 11.90
N PHE A 163 -0.85 17.05 11.03
CA PHE A 163 -1.07 17.57 9.68
C PHE A 163 -1.66 18.99 9.70
N GLU A 164 -2.69 19.23 10.52
CA GLU A 164 -3.35 20.53 10.63
C GLU A 164 -2.43 21.59 11.27
N GLU A 165 -1.55 21.21 12.19
CA GLU A 165 -0.53 22.11 12.75
C GLU A 165 0.41 22.68 11.67
N HIS A 166 0.76 21.87 10.67
CA HIS A 166 1.62 22.30 9.57
C HIS A 166 0.83 22.87 8.37
N PHE A 167 -0.38 22.39 8.15
CA PHE A 167 -1.21 22.71 6.99
C PHE A 167 -2.66 23.03 7.41
N PRO A 168 -2.90 24.19 8.04
CA PRO A 168 -4.17 24.51 8.71
C PRO A 168 -5.36 24.81 7.78
N SER A 169 -5.18 24.69 6.46
CA SER A 169 -6.22 25.05 5.50
C SER A 169 -7.12 23.87 5.14
N GLU A 170 -8.41 24.12 4.93
CA GLU A 170 -9.35 23.11 4.42
C GLU A 170 -8.88 22.52 3.07
N SER A 171 -8.26 23.34 2.23
CA SER A 171 -7.75 22.90 0.93
C SER A 171 -6.65 21.85 1.08
N ALA A 172 -5.78 22.00 2.09
CA ALA A 172 -4.77 21.00 2.40
C ALA A 172 -5.41 19.71 2.91
N ALA A 173 -6.40 19.79 3.79
CA ALA A 173 -7.12 18.60 4.28
C ALA A 173 -7.81 17.83 3.13
N ARG A 174 -8.41 18.54 2.16
CA ARG A 174 -9.03 17.93 0.97
C ARG A 174 -8.04 17.31 -0.01
N SER A 175 -6.76 17.67 0.07
CA SER A 175 -5.71 17.07 -0.78
C SER A 175 -5.32 15.66 -0.34
N VAL A 176 -5.68 15.26 0.87
CA VAL A 176 -5.44 13.92 1.41
C VAL A 176 -6.66 13.04 1.13
N PRO A 177 -6.56 11.99 0.32
CA PRO A 177 -7.69 11.11 0.06
C PRO A 177 -8.07 10.33 1.32
N SER A 178 -9.36 10.31 1.65
CA SER A 178 -9.94 9.46 2.70
C SER A 178 -10.97 8.56 2.05
N VAL A 179 -10.56 7.34 1.72
CA VAL A 179 -11.41 6.32 1.09
C VAL A 179 -11.22 5.00 1.84
N PRO A 180 -12.28 4.18 1.96
CA PRO A 180 -12.15 2.84 2.52
C PRO A 180 -11.08 2.02 1.78
N SER A 181 -10.19 1.38 2.55
CA SER A 181 -9.11 0.56 2.03
C SER A 181 -8.70 -0.46 3.09
N VAL A 182 -8.42 -1.70 2.67
CA VAL A 182 -7.80 -2.74 3.52
C VAL A 182 -6.51 -3.18 2.85
N ALA A 183 -5.37 -3.17 3.57
CA ALA A 183 -4.11 -3.70 3.03
C ALA A 183 -3.75 -3.17 1.61
N CYS A 184 -3.93 -1.86 1.37
CA CYS A 184 -3.70 -1.17 0.08
C CYS A 184 -4.70 -1.50 -1.04
N SER A 185 -5.82 -2.16 -0.75
CA SER A 185 -6.90 -2.41 -1.71
C SER A 185 -7.73 -1.16 -1.98
N THR A 186 -8.30 -1.09 -3.18
CA THR A 186 -9.34 -0.11 -3.49
C THR A 186 -10.71 -0.59 -3.00
N ALA A 187 -11.68 0.33 -2.93
CA ALA A 187 -13.07 -0.01 -2.60
C ALA A 187 -13.65 -1.05 -3.58
N GLU A 188 -13.24 -1.02 -4.84
CA GLU A 188 -13.62 -2.00 -5.86
C GLU A 188 -13.06 -3.40 -5.55
N ALA A 189 -11.81 -3.49 -5.10
CA ALA A 189 -11.20 -4.76 -4.71
C ALA A 189 -11.76 -5.32 -3.39
N LEU A 190 -12.23 -4.45 -2.47
CA LEU A 190 -12.95 -4.90 -1.26
C LEU A 190 -14.24 -5.67 -1.59
N ALA A 191 -14.86 -5.41 -2.75
CA ALA A 191 -16.07 -6.10 -3.17
C ALA A 191 -15.81 -7.53 -3.68
N TRP A 192 -14.54 -7.93 -3.89
CA TRP A 192 -14.20 -9.25 -4.42
C TRP A 192 -14.32 -10.38 -3.38
N ASP A 193 -14.17 -10.06 -2.10
CA ASP A 193 -14.26 -11.04 -1.01
C ASP A 193 -15.01 -10.44 0.17
N ALA A 194 -16.10 -11.10 0.57
CA ALA A 194 -16.92 -10.66 1.70
C ALA A 194 -16.14 -10.59 3.02
N SER A 195 -15.04 -11.35 3.16
CA SER A 195 -14.17 -11.30 4.34
C SER A 195 -13.39 -9.98 4.47
N PHE A 196 -13.31 -9.17 3.42
CA PHE A 196 -12.71 -7.83 3.47
C PHE A 196 -13.71 -6.75 3.93
N GLN A 197 -15.00 -7.07 4.04
CA GLN A 197 -16.00 -6.11 4.50
C GLN A 197 -15.88 -5.87 6.00
N ASN A 198 -15.91 -4.59 6.41
CA ASN A 198 -15.82 -4.13 7.80
C ASN A 198 -14.50 -4.44 8.54
N VAL A 199 -13.44 -4.81 7.81
CA VAL A 199 -12.09 -4.90 8.37
C VAL A 199 -11.41 -3.54 8.20
N ASN A 200 -10.91 -2.94 9.28
CA ASN A 200 -10.08 -1.73 9.22
C ASN A 200 -8.68 -2.06 9.79
N ASP A 201 -7.99 -2.97 9.11
CA ASP A 201 -6.62 -3.34 9.46
C ASP A 201 -5.67 -2.86 8.35
N PRO A 202 -4.79 -1.88 8.65
CA PRO A 202 -3.83 -1.38 7.67
C PRO A 202 -2.71 -2.39 7.38
N SER A 203 -2.56 -3.43 8.21
CA SER A 203 -1.53 -4.46 8.03
C SER A 203 -1.95 -5.56 7.05
N GLY A 204 -0.96 -6.24 6.46
CA GLY A 204 -1.19 -7.34 5.52
C GLY A 204 -1.78 -8.58 6.17
N ARG A 205 -1.80 -8.60 7.51
CA ARG A 205 -2.33 -9.68 8.35
C ARG A 205 -3.84 -9.87 8.19
N ALA A 206 -4.53 -8.89 7.61
CA ALA A 206 -5.95 -8.96 7.27
C ALA A 206 -6.26 -10.06 6.24
N VAL A 207 -5.31 -10.35 5.33
CA VAL A 207 -5.50 -11.32 4.25
C VAL A 207 -4.94 -12.68 4.67
N LYS A 208 -5.75 -13.48 5.36
CA LYS A 208 -5.37 -14.83 5.83
C LYS A 208 -5.70 -15.91 4.80
N GLY A 209 -4.95 -17.02 4.86
CA GLY A 209 -5.26 -18.25 4.12
C GLY A 209 -4.88 -18.27 2.63
N VAL A 210 -4.06 -17.31 2.18
CA VAL A 210 -3.51 -17.31 0.80
C VAL A 210 -2.33 -18.27 0.66
N HIS A 211 -1.45 -18.31 1.67
CA HIS A 211 -0.30 -19.21 1.72
C HIS A 211 -0.29 -19.96 3.07
N ALA A 212 0.25 -21.18 3.05
CA ALA A 212 0.26 -22.09 4.21
C ALA A 212 1.20 -21.62 5.34
N GLU A 213 2.25 -20.89 5.01
CA GLU A 213 3.18 -20.28 5.96
C GLU A 213 2.85 -18.80 6.08
N SER A 214 1.91 -18.46 6.97
CA SER A 214 1.82 -17.10 7.50
C SER A 214 2.74 -17.04 8.71
N TYR A 215 3.84 -16.28 8.62
CA TYR A 215 4.71 -16.00 9.77
C TYR A 215 3.95 -15.32 10.91
#